data_AF-A0A1C1CW01-F1
#
_entry.id   AF-A0A1C1CW01-F1
#
_cell.length_a   1.000
_cell.length_b   1.000
_cell.length_c   1.000
_cell.angle_alpha   90.00
_cell.angle_beta   90.00
_cell.angle_gamma   90.00
#
_symmetry.space_group_name_H-M   'P 1'
#
loop_
_entity.id
_entity.type
_entity.pdbx_description
1 polymer ?
#
loop_
_entity_poly.entity_id
_entity_poly.type
_entity_poly.pdbx_seq_one_letter_code
_entity_poly.pdbx_strand_id
1 'polypeptide(L)'
;MVHSTSDWCLDPVAEAPKDHQRLDGFSLRSWVLTPVLDTEQPATIESETLEPQILPDRLDNAATTAPSPYQLPISPTVAIQSPFEPKPDTEIWRSVQHFFETMHVIFPVLSYTDLLSRFVLEPQWSAVPDFRTLLFAVRMVTAAGEHRMTSNNAENLKKFIEQVERSRLCYDFAECPTLDEVIISLFLFTSYNVLEKHNRAFLYLDEALSLMETVQPDGAEEDARRMHIEQVLYNTEAASFAIYAGKGRRRRAKKPMVNLEHSSIKPLRIETGEQSEQVALHLLDRLTEIHVAEDTEALRIISTASETDMKTLFGAAFGMHRYCRIQAADVAVSRQWQLSSKLVSGFRQRPGVEELRQSTIESLGNAALAWICLLKEGESRIVGLGKLSGLAKNIVALSGGRCPSYPVAGLVSAIIREDRERQFAPELADVVLPMVSTIPSTLYPVIDGSMEGVPENESTLHSYLCTPQ
;
A
#
# COMPACT_ATOMS: atom_id res chain seq x y z
N MET A 1 32.58 22.90 24.87
CA MET A 1 32.76 23.55 23.55
C MET A 1 31.42 24.13 23.16
N VAL A 2 31.31 25.45 23.22
CA VAL A 2 30.13 26.20 22.80
C VAL A 2 30.17 26.30 21.28
N HIS A 3 29.22 25.69 20.58
CA HIS A 3 28.88 26.09 19.22
C HIS A 3 27.48 26.68 19.25
N SER A 4 27.48 28.00 19.10
CA SER A 4 26.36 28.91 18.95
C SER A 4 25.43 28.48 17.82
N THR A 5 24.18 28.19 18.17
CA THR A 5 23.07 28.05 17.22
C THR A 5 22.59 29.44 16.86
N SER A 6 23.09 29.96 15.75
CA SER A 6 22.64 31.21 15.13
C SER A 6 21.27 31.04 14.50
N ASP A 7 20.31 31.79 15.04
CA ASP A 7 19.14 32.41 14.42
C ASP A 7 18.87 32.08 12.94
N TRP A 8 17.87 31.23 12.72
CA TRP A 8 17.15 31.19 11.44
C TRP A 8 15.85 31.96 11.63
N CYS A 9 15.91 33.27 11.34
CA CYS A 9 14.74 34.09 11.09
C CYS A 9 14.00 33.51 9.87
N LEU A 10 12.87 32.85 10.12
CA LEU A 10 11.91 32.52 9.07
C LEU A 10 11.11 33.79 8.77
N ASP A 11 11.44 34.44 7.67
CA ASP A 11 10.62 35.51 7.11
C ASP A 11 9.20 34.97 6.81
N PRO A 12 8.14 35.75 7.10
CA PRO A 12 6.76 35.32 6.94
C PRO A 12 6.42 35.20 5.45
N VAL A 13 6.20 33.96 5.01
CA VAL A 13 5.70 33.64 3.67
C VAL A 13 4.30 34.24 3.50
N ALA A 14 4.17 35.01 2.42
CA ALA A 14 3.03 35.82 2.04
C ALA A 14 1.68 35.07 2.06
N GLU A 15 0.64 35.79 2.50
CA GLU A 15 -0.75 35.34 2.55
C GLU A 15 -1.24 34.74 1.22
N ALA A 16 -1.81 33.55 1.29
CA ALA A 16 -2.44 32.87 0.17
C ALA A 16 -3.74 33.60 -0.27
N PRO A 17 -4.08 33.62 -1.57
CA PRO A 17 -5.25 34.34 -2.07
C PRO A 17 -6.54 33.70 -1.59
N LYS A 18 -7.42 34.54 -1.03
CA LYS A 18 -8.79 34.19 -0.61
C LYS A 18 -9.70 34.08 -1.83
N ASP A 19 -9.74 32.92 -2.47
CA ASP A 19 -10.82 32.59 -3.40
C ASP A 19 -11.80 31.61 -2.75
N HIS A 20 -12.82 32.19 -2.12
CA HIS A 20 -14.01 31.51 -1.65
C HIS A 20 -14.89 31.09 -2.83
N GLN A 21 -14.68 29.89 -3.38
CA GLN A 21 -15.72 29.21 -4.14
C GLN A 21 -16.34 28.10 -3.29
N ARG A 22 -17.49 28.45 -2.70
CA ARG A 22 -18.45 27.52 -2.09
C ARG A 22 -18.84 26.47 -3.12
N LEU A 23 -18.46 25.22 -2.89
CA LEU A 23 -19.18 24.06 -3.39
C LEU A 23 -20.00 23.51 -2.22
N ASP A 24 -21.20 24.07 -2.08
CA ASP A 24 -22.23 23.55 -1.19
C ASP A 24 -22.71 22.19 -1.71
N GLY A 25 -22.86 21.21 -0.81
CA GLY A 25 -23.82 20.12 -1.00
C GLY A 25 -23.28 18.73 -1.31
N PHE A 26 -22.49 18.14 -0.40
CA PHE A 26 -22.53 16.68 -0.20
C PHE A 26 -22.80 16.39 1.28
N SER A 27 -24.08 16.21 1.61
CA SER A 27 -24.51 15.81 2.95
C SER A 27 -24.24 14.31 3.15
N LEU A 28 -23.19 14.01 3.93
CA LEU A 28 -22.76 12.67 4.35
C LEU A 28 -23.71 12.05 5.39
N ARG A 29 -24.99 11.82 5.04
CA ARG A 29 -25.96 11.14 5.91
C ARG A 29 -26.62 9.89 5.30
N SER A 30 -25.95 9.17 4.40
CA SER A 30 -26.46 7.90 3.84
C SER A 30 -25.51 6.72 4.02
N TRP A 31 -25.17 6.36 5.26
CA TRP A 31 -24.57 5.05 5.57
C TRP A 31 -25.12 4.52 6.90
N VAL A 32 -26.39 4.12 6.91
CA VAL A 32 -26.94 3.22 7.93
C VAL A 32 -27.17 1.88 7.23
N LEU A 33 -26.22 0.96 7.43
CA LEU A 33 -26.30 -0.43 6.99
C LEU A 33 -27.47 -1.11 7.70
N THR A 34 -28.60 -1.27 7.00
CA THR A 34 -29.65 -2.20 7.42
C THR A 34 -29.28 -3.59 6.90
N PRO A 35 -29.26 -4.63 7.76
CA PRO A 35 -28.89 -5.97 7.35
C PRO A 35 -30.01 -6.56 6.49
N VAL A 36 -29.66 -6.95 5.26
CA VAL A 36 -30.51 -7.71 4.35
C VAL A 36 -30.72 -9.08 4.97
N LEU A 37 -31.96 -9.36 5.41
CA LEU A 37 -32.41 -10.70 5.76
C LEU A 37 -32.60 -11.49 4.47
N ASP A 38 -31.89 -12.61 4.38
CA ASP A 38 -32.02 -13.61 3.34
C ASP A 38 -33.48 -14.04 3.19
N THR A 39 -34.11 -13.58 2.10
CA THR A 39 -35.41 -14.10 1.67
C THR A 39 -35.13 -14.99 0.47
N GLU A 40 -34.87 -16.26 0.75
CA GLU A 40 -34.92 -17.32 -0.26
C GLU A 40 -36.35 -17.38 -0.82
N GLN A 41 -36.51 -17.03 -2.09
CA GLN A 41 -37.68 -17.44 -2.87
C GLN A 41 -37.21 -17.97 -4.23
N PRO A 42 -37.64 -19.18 -4.62
CA PRO A 42 -37.11 -19.86 -5.79
C PRO A 42 -37.80 -19.34 -7.05
N ALA A 43 -37.02 -18.78 -7.97
CA ALA A 43 -37.51 -18.41 -9.29
C ALA A 43 -37.41 -19.61 -10.24
N THR A 44 -38.56 -19.89 -10.82
CA THR A 44 -38.93 -21.01 -11.67
C THR A 44 -38.19 -20.97 -13.02
N ILE A 45 -37.93 -22.17 -13.52
CA ILE A 45 -37.37 -22.50 -14.83
C ILE A 45 -38.24 -21.91 -15.95
N GLU A 46 -37.67 -21.03 -16.76
CA GLU A 46 -38.13 -20.80 -18.14
C GLU A 46 -37.02 -21.24 -19.10
N SER A 47 -37.32 -22.33 -19.80
CA SER A 47 -36.50 -22.91 -20.85
C SER A 47 -36.83 -22.21 -22.17
N GLU A 48 -35.89 -21.45 -22.72
CA GLU A 48 -35.93 -21.07 -24.14
C GLU A 48 -34.86 -21.86 -24.90
N THR A 49 -35.36 -22.88 -25.59
CA THR A 49 -34.66 -23.71 -26.56
C THR A 49 -34.51 -22.92 -27.85
N LEU A 50 -33.29 -22.55 -28.23
CA LEU A 50 -32.98 -22.07 -29.58
C LEU A 50 -31.95 -23.01 -30.22
N GLU A 51 -32.46 -23.75 -31.20
CA GLU A 51 -31.76 -24.74 -32.02
C GLU A 51 -30.58 -24.16 -32.82
N PRO A 52 -29.54 -24.98 -33.08
CA PRO A 52 -28.35 -24.59 -33.81
C PRO A 52 -28.57 -24.66 -35.33
N GLN A 53 -28.30 -23.56 -36.03
CA GLN A 53 -28.24 -23.55 -37.48
C GLN A 53 -26.91 -24.11 -37.98
N ILE A 54 -26.98 -25.34 -38.48
CA ILE A 54 -25.95 -26.02 -39.30
C ILE A 54 -26.22 -25.67 -40.76
N LEU A 55 -25.23 -25.17 -41.50
CA LEU A 55 -25.16 -25.28 -42.97
C LEU A 55 -23.70 -25.09 -43.44
N PRO A 56 -23.25 -25.70 -44.56
CA PRO A 56 -22.08 -26.56 -44.53
C PRO A 56 -20.97 -26.13 -45.50
N ASP A 57 -19.87 -26.88 -45.36
CA ASP A 57 -18.72 -27.02 -46.24
C ASP A 57 -18.95 -26.68 -47.71
N ARG A 58 -18.05 -25.84 -48.24
CA ARG A 58 -17.74 -25.80 -49.65
C ARG A 58 -16.23 -25.82 -49.86
N LEU A 59 -15.69 -27.03 -49.86
CA LEU A 59 -14.43 -27.38 -50.50
C LEU A 59 -14.60 -27.21 -52.02
N ASP A 60 -13.78 -26.37 -52.64
CA ASP A 60 -13.47 -26.54 -54.07
C ASP A 60 -12.01 -26.17 -54.33
N ASN A 61 -11.34 -27.16 -54.91
CA ASN A 61 -9.94 -27.19 -55.28
C ASN A 61 -9.66 -26.26 -56.47
N ALA A 62 -8.54 -25.54 -56.43
CA ALA A 62 -7.86 -25.09 -57.63
C ALA A 62 -6.35 -25.03 -57.38
N ALA A 63 -5.70 -26.18 -57.52
CA ALA A 63 -4.31 -26.22 -57.96
C ALA A 63 -4.26 -25.67 -59.39
N THR A 64 -3.22 -24.88 -59.74
CA THR A 64 -2.49 -24.95 -61.03
C THR A 64 -1.44 -23.83 -61.13
N THR A 65 -0.18 -24.28 -61.11
CA THR A 65 1.06 -23.73 -61.72
C THR A 65 1.61 -22.34 -61.39
N ALA A 66 2.81 -22.41 -60.81
CA ALA A 66 3.91 -21.46 -60.90
C ALA A 66 4.30 -21.07 -62.33
N PRO A 67 4.85 -19.85 -62.47
CA PRO A 67 6.04 -19.59 -63.26
C PRO A 67 7.17 -19.01 -62.40
N SER A 68 8.36 -19.53 -62.66
CA SER A 68 9.64 -19.27 -62.00
C SER A 68 10.43 -18.16 -62.75
N PRO A 69 11.72 -17.86 -62.47
CA PRO A 69 12.09 -16.53 -61.96
C PRO A 69 13.30 -15.92 -62.70
N TYR A 70 13.17 -14.78 -63.35
CA TYR A 70 14.35 -14.02 -63.76
C TYR A 70 14.03 -12.52 -63.79
N GLN A 71 14.68 -11.76 -62.90
CA GLN A 71 15.62 -10.69 -63.26
C GLN A 71 15.96 -9.84 -62.03
N LEU A 72 17.21 -9.98 -61.58
CA LEU A 72 17.91 -9.03 -60.72
C LEU A 72 18.39 -7.85 -61.57
N PRO A 73 18.21 -6.61 -61.08
CA PRO A 73 19.22 -5.58 -61.29
C PRO A 73 19.56 -4.86 -59.98
N ILE A 74 20.73 -5.22 -59.46
CA ILE A 74 21.80 -4.40 -58.88
C ILE A 74 21.41 -3.00 -58.35
N SER A 75 21.58 -2.90 -57.03
CA SER A 75 21.84 -1.75 -56.15
C SER A 75 22.18 -0.38 -56.77
N PRO A 76 21.66 0.67 -56.11
CA PRO A 76 22.48 1.80 -55.69
C PRO A 76 22.51 1.93 -54.16
N THR A 77 23.74 1.91 -53.64
CA THR A 77 24.23 2.35 -52.33
C THR A 77 23.29 3.26 -51.54
N VAL A 78 22.50 2.69 -50.63
CA VAL A 78 21.78 3.43 -49.60
C VAL A 78 22.72 3.61 -48.42
N ALA A 79 23.03 4.87 -48.13
CA ALA A 79 23.80 5.28 -46.96
C ALA A 79 23.25 4.60 -45.71
N ILE A 80 24.15 3.99 -44.93
CA ILE A 80 23.90 3.46 -43.59
C ILE A 80 23.56 4.65 -42.69
N GLN A 81 22.33 5.14 -42.80
CA GLN A 81 21.71 5.88 -41.72
C GLN A 81 21.41 4.83 -40.66
N SER A 82 22.11 4.92 -39.54
CA SER A 82 21.80 4.22 -38.29
C SER A 82 20.27 4.11 -38.16
N PRO A 83 19.69 2.91 -38.35
CA PRO A 83 18.25 2.78 -38.37
C PRO A 83 17.79 2.99 -36.93
N PHE A 84 17.31 4.21 -36.69
CA PHE A 84 16.35 4.59 -35.67
C PHE A 84 16.20 3.54 -34.58
N GLU A 85 16.91 3.71 -33.45
CA GLU A 85 16.42 3.13 -32.20
C GLU A 85 14.96 3.59 -32.09
N PRO A 86 13.99 2.66 -32.17
CA PRO A 86 12.60 3.03 -32.02
C PRO A 86 12.49 3.57 -30.61
N LYS A 87 12.41 4.91 -30.46
CA LYS A 87 12.18 5.52 -29.16
C LYS A 87 10.87 4.91 -28.67
N PRO A 88 10.88 4.10 -27.59
CA PRO A 88 9.64 3.59 -27.04
C PRO A 88 8.75 4.80 -26.75
N ASP A 89 7.44 4.65 -26.93
CA ASP A 89 6.48 5.71 -26.66
C ASP A 89 6.87 6.42 -25.36
N THR A 90 7.25 7.69 -25.50
CA THR A 90 7.96 8.40 -24.43
C THR A 90 7.14 8.50 -23.15
N GLU A 91 5.82 8.35 -23.24
CA GLU A 91 4.92 8.34 -22.09
C GLU A 91 4.91 7.01 -21.35
N ILE A 92 4.78 5.88 -22.06
CA ILE A 92 4.76 4.56 -21.42
C ILE A 92 6.11 4.25 -20.78
N TRP A 93 7.20 4.62 -21.47
CA TRP A 93 8.55 4.41 -20.96
C TRP A 93 8.80 5.21 -19.68
N ARG A 94 8.34 6.48 -19.64
CA ARG A 94 8.39 7.30 -18.42
C ARG A 94 7.58 6.67 -17.28
N SER A 95 6.47 6.02 -17.58
CA SER A 95 5.66 5.32 -16.57
C SER A 95 6.39 4.11 -16.00
N VAL A 96 7.12 3.36 -16.83
CA VAL A 96 7.97 2.25 -16.38
C VAL A 96 9.12 2.76 -15.51
N GLN A 97 9.84 3.79 -15.93
CA GLN A 97 10.89 4.40 -15.11
C GLN A 97 10.33 4.87 -13.76
N HIS A 98 9.18 5.55 -13.79
CA HIS A 98 8.55 6.04 -12.58
C HIS A 98 8.11 4.90 -11.65
N PHE A 99 7.64 3.77 -12.17
CA PHE A 99 7.35 2.58 -11.38
C PHE A 99 8.59 2.07 -10.62
N PHE A 100 9.75 1.97 -11.28
CA PHE A 100 10.98 1.49 -10.61
C PHE A 100 11.54 2.48 -9.58
N GLU A 101 11.28 3.77 -9.76
CA GLU A 101 11.63 4.80 -8.78
C GLU A 101 10.71 4.81 -7.54
N THR A 102 9.48 4.30 -7.68
CA THR A 102 8.42 4.53 -6.70
C THR A 102 7.74 3.27 -6.18
N MET A 103 7.15 2.48 -7.07
CA MET A 103 6.29 1.36 -6.73
C MET A 103 7.05 0.05 -6.61
N HIS A 104 8.20 -0.10 -7.25
CA HIS A 104 9.01 -1.32 -7.18
C HIS A 104 9.46 -1.64 -5.74
N VAL A 105 9.67 -0.62 -4.89
CA VAL A 105 9.96 -0.86 -3.46
C VAL A 105 8.81 -1.49 -2.67
N ILE A 106 7.58 -1.34 -3.18
CA ILE A 106 6.35 -1.91 -2.61
C ILE A 106 6.01 -3.24 -3.29
N PHE A 107 6.24 -3.31 -4.60
CA PHE A 107 5.94 -4.44 -5.47
C PHE A 107 7.19 -4.87 -6.28
N PRO A 108 8.19 -5.53 -5.65
CA PRO A 108 9.39 -5.99 -6.35
C PRO A 108 9.11 -7.29 -7.13
N VAL A 109 8.19 -7.21 -8.08
CA VAL A 109 7.65 -8.34 -8.88
C VAL A 109 7.98 -8.26 -10.36
N LEU A 110 8.62 -7.16 -10.78
CA LEU A 110 9.05 -6.91 -12.16
C LEU A 110 10.55 -6.64 -12.18
N SER A 111 11.24 -7.21 -13.16
CA SER A 111 12.66 -6.94 -13.43
C SER A 111 12.80 -5.80 -14.43
N TYR A 112 13.68 -4.84 -14.11
CA TYR A 112 13.95 -3.71 -14.99
C TYR A 112 14.66 -4.16 -16.27
N THR A 113 15.57 -5.12 -16.17
CA THR A 113 16.34 -5.65 -17.29
C THR A 113 15.46 -6.48 -18.23
N ASP A 114 14.51 -7.24 -17.68
CA ASP A 114 13.54 -8.01 -18.46
C ASP A 114 12.63 -7.08 -19.27
N LEU A 115 12.01 -6.08 -18.62
CA LEU A 115 11.16 -5.11 -19.32
C LEU A 115 11.93 -4.33 -20.39
N LEU A 116 13.17 -3.93 -20.12
CA LEU A 116 14.04 -3.32 -21.12
C LEU A 116 14.28 -4.24 -22.32
N SER A 117 14.59 -5.50 -22.06
CA SER A 117 14.83 -6.50 -23.11
C SER A 117 13.58 -6.70 -23.96
N ARG A 118 12.41 -6.77 -23.33
CA ARG A 118 11.11 -6.84 -24.02
C ARG A 118 10.83 -5.61 -24.87
N PHE A 119 11.16 -4.39 -24.42
CA PHE A 119 11.04 -3.18 -25.26
C PHE A 119 11.93 -3.23 -26.50
N VAL A 120 13.13 -3.82 -26.41
CA VAL A 120 14.05 -3.97 -27.54
C VAL A 120 13.56 -5.04 -28.51
N LEU A 121 13.08 -6.17 -28.00
CA LEU A 121 12.59 -7.30 -28.81
C LEU A 121 11.22 -7.02 -29.45
N GLU A 122 10.35 -6.31 -28.74
CA GLU A 122 8.98 -5.99 -29.14
C GLU A 122 8.76 -4.47 -29.19
N PRO A 123 9.40 -3.75 -30.14
CA PRO A 123 9.27 -2.29 -30.24
C PRO A 123 7.82 -1.85 -30.55
N GLN A 124 7.03 -2.74 -31.15
CA GLN A 124 5.59 -2.58 -31.36
C GLN A 124 4.77 -3.19 -30.22
N TRP A 125 5.21 -3.00 -28.97
CA TRP A 125 4.57 -3.51 -27.75
C TRP A 125 3.04 -3.28 -27.70
N SER A 126 2.53 -2.21 -28.32
CA SER A 126 1.10 -1.90 -28.37
C SER A 126 0.29 -2.88 -29.23
N ALA A 127 0.94 -3.62 -30.13
CA ALA A 127 0.33 -4.69 -30.92
C ALA A 127 0.33 -6.04 -30.19
N VAL A 128 1.15 -6.20 -29.14
CA VAL A 128 1.28 -7.44 -28.35
C VAL A 128 0.34 -7.34 -27.13
N PRO A 129 -0.80 -8.06 -27.08
CA PRO A 129 -1.89 -7.75 -26.15
C PRO A 129 -1.54 -7.89 -24.66
N ASP A 130 -0.84 -8.94 -24.28
CA ASP A 130 -0.39 -9.22 -22.91
C ASP A 130 0.66 -8.20 -22.45
N PHE A 131 1.69 -7.94 -23.27
CA PHE A 131 2.73 -6.96 -22.93
C PHE A 131 2.16 -5.54 -22.82
N ARG A 132 1.29 -5.14 -23.76
CA ARG A 132 0.54 -3.87 -23.68
C ARG A 132 -0.23 -3.76 -22.37
N THR A 133 -0.94 -4.81 -21.98
CA THR A 133 -1.76 -4.82 -20.77
C THR A 133 -0.91 -4.69 -19.52
N LEU A 134 0.23 -5.39 -19.45
CA LEU A 134 1.20 -5.25 -18.37
C LEU A 134 1.70 -3.81 -18.25
N LEU A 135 2.10 -3.18 -19.36
CA LEU A 135 2.59 -1.80 -19.36
C LEU A 135 1.51 -0.79 -18.94
N PHE A 136 0.26 -0.98 -19.37
CA PHE A 136 -0.86 -0.18 -18.86
C PHE A 136 -1.09 -0.41 -17.37
N ALA A 137 -0.95 -1.65 -16.87
CA ALA A 137 -1.07 -1.96 -15.45
C ALA A 137 0.04 -1.31 -14.61
N VAL A 138 1.27 -1.25 -15.12
CA VAL A 138 2.40 -0.51 -14.51
C VAL A 138 2.09 0.98 -14.39
N ARG A 139 1.56 1.61 -15.45
CA ARG A 139 1.12 3.02 -15.39
C ARG A 139 -0.01 3.22 -14.38
N MET A 140 -0.99 2.33 -14.38
CA MET A 140 -2.15 2.37 -13.49
C MET A 140 -1.74 2.26 -12.02
N VAL A 141 -0.91 1.29 -11.63
CA VAL A 141 -0.52 1.10 -10.22
C VAL A 141 0.36 2.27 -9.72
N THR A 142 1.13 2.87 -10.60
CA THR A 142 1.92 4.07 -10.28
C THR A 142 1.01 5.27 -10.01
N ALA A 143 -0.01 5.48 -10.87
CA ALA A 143 -1.05 6.49 -10.61
C ALA A 143 -1.84 6.20 -9.33
N ALA A 144 -2.06 4.92 -8.99
CA ALA A 144 -2.69 4.53 -7.72
C ALA A 144 -1.84 4.93 -6.50
N GLY A 145 -0.51 4.75 -6.59
CA GLY A 145 0.44 5.22 -5.57
C GLY A 145 0.38 6.74 -5.38
N GLU A 146 0.38 7.50 -6.47
CA GLU A 146 0.25 8.97 -6.42
C GLU A 146 -1.08 9.43 -5.83
N HIS A 147 -2.17 8.78 -6.23
CA HIS A 147 -3.51 9.04 -5.70
C HIS A 147 -3.56 8.81 -4.19
N ARG A 148 -2.94 7.73 -3.69
CA ARG A 148 -2.85 7.46 -2.25
C ARG A 148 -2.06 8.53 -1.48
N MET A 149 -1.07 9.17 -2.13
CA MET A 149 -0.23 10.21 -1.50
C MET A 149 -0.92 11.57 -1.43
N THR A 150 -1.63 11.96 -2.49
CA THR A 150 -2.14 13.35 -2.64
C THR A 150 -3.66 13.45 -2.70
N SER A 151 -4.36 12.32 -2.83
CA SER A 151 -5.80 12.22 -3.12
C SER A 151 -6.25 12.94 -4.40
N ASN A 152 -5.31 13.48 -5.18
CA ASN A 152 -5.55 14.10 -6.47
C ASN A 152 -5.64 13.04 -7.57
N ASN A 153 -6.18 13.39 -8.73
CA ASN A 153 -6.17 12.56 -9.94
C ASN A 153 -7.02 11.26 -9.92
N ALA A 154 -8.06 11.17 -9.07
CA ALA A 154 -8.96 10.02 -9.05
C ALA A 154 -9.55 9.69 -10.44
N GLU A 155 -9.89 10.71 -11.23
CA GLU A 155 -10.44 10.54 -12.58
C GLU A 155 -9.41 9.95 -13.56
N ASN A 156 -8.13 10.32 -13.45
CA ASN A 156 -7.08 9.72 -14.28
C ASN A 156 -6.84 8.26 -13.89
N LEU A 157 -6.85 7.95 -12.59
CA LEU A 157 -6.73 6.57 -12.13
C LEU A 157 -7.89 5.71 -12.65
N LYS A 158 -9.14 6.20 -12.61
CA LYS A 158 -10.30 5.50 -13.19
C LYS A 158 -10.10 5.23 -14.69
N LYS A 159 -9.63 6.21 -15.45
CA LYS A 159 -9.33 6.03 -16.88
C LYS A 159 -8.26 4.96 -17.13
N PHE A 160 -7.21 4.92 -16.32
CA PHE A 160 -6.16 3.89 -16.45
C PHE A 160 -6.67 2.50 -16.07
N ILE A 161 -7.52 2.39 -15.04
CA ILE A 161 -8.20 1.13 -14.70
C ILE A 161 -9.02 0.62 -15.89
N GLU A 162 -9.88 1.47 -16.45
CA GLU A 162 -10.70 1.11 -17.62
C GLU A 162 -9.83 0.71 -18.83
N GLN A 163 -8.68 1.33 -18.99
CA GLN A 163 -7.74 1.00 -20.08
C GLN A 163 -7.14 -0.40 -19.90
N VAL A 164 -6.75 -0.77 -18.69
CA VAL A 164 -6.26 -2.13 -18.38
C VAL A 164 -7.38 -3.15 -18.59
N GLU A 165 -8.56 -2.90 -18.02
CA GLU A 165 -9.72 -3.79 -18.19
C GLU A 165 -10.07 -3.98 -19.68
N ARG A 166 -10.12 -2.91 -20.48
CA ARG A 166 -10.37 -3.01 -21.93
C ARG A 166 -9.28 -3.77 -22.66
N SER A 167 -8.01 -3.58 -22.30
CA SER A 167 -6.89 -4.29 -22.93
C SER A 167 -6.93 -5.80 -22.67
N ARG A 168 -7.37 -6.21 -21.48
CA ARG A 168 -7.58 -7.64 -21.11
C ARG A 168 -8.66 -8.32 -21.94
N LEU A 169 -9.63 -7.58 -22.48
CA LEU A 169 -10.67 -8.16 -23.34
C LEU A 169 -10.14 -8.59 -24.73
N CYS A 170 -8.89 -8.25 -25.08
CA CYS A 170 -8.33 -8.53 -26.39
C CYS A 170 -7.64 -9.90 -26.50
N TYR A 171 -7.54 -10.67 -25.42
CA TYR A 171 -6.87 -11.98 -25.39
C TYR A 171 -7.38 -12.84 -24.23
N ASP A 172 -7.18 -14.16 -24.31
CA ASP A 172 -7.50 -15.06 -23.20
C ASP A 172 -6.32 -15.16 -22.24
N PHE A 173 -6.37 -14.40 -21.15
CA PHE A 173 -5.35 -14.42 -20.10
C PHE A 173 -5.57 -15.54 -19.06
N ALA A 174 -6.73 -16.20 -19.06
CA ALA A 174 -7.15 -17.10 -17.99
C ALA A 174 -6.91 -18.58 -18.32
N GLU A 175 -6.91 -18.96 -19.60
CA GLU A 175 -6.67 -20.35 -20.02
C GLU A 175 -5.21 -20.79 -19.76
N CYS A 176 -4.24 -19.95 -20.10
CA CYS A 176 -2.81 -20.18 -19.91
C CYS A 176 -2.15 -18.97 -19.23
N PRO A 177 -2.40 -18.73 -17.93
CA PRO A 177 -1.96 -17.51 -17.28
C PRO A 177 -0.45 -17.49 -17.04
N THR A 178 0.14 -16.32 -17.24
CA THR A 178 1.55 -16.03 -16.92
C THR A 178 1.65 -15.32 -15.57
N LEU A 179 2.88 -15.18 -15.05
CA LEU A 179 3.11 -14.37 -13.84
C LEU A 179 2.74 -12.89 -14.06
N ASP A 180 2.80 -12.39 -15.30
CA ASP A 180 2.36 -11.04 -15.63
C ASP A 180 0.86 -10.84 -15.37
N GLU A 181 0.03 -11.85 -15.67
CA GLU A 181 -1.42 -11.80 -15.45
C GLU A 181 -1.79 -11.79 -13.97
N VAL A 182 -1.01 -12.49 -13.15
CA VAL A 182 -1.13 -12.41 -11.69
C VAL A 182 -0.83 -10.99 -11.20
N ILE A 183 0.24 -10.37 -11.73
CA ILE A 183 0.64 -8.99 -11.38
C ILE A 183 -0.39 -7.97 -11.84
N ILE A 184 -0.94 -8.10 -13.05
CA ILE A 184 -2.00 -7.23 -13.57
C ILE A 184 -3.22 -7.28 -12.63
N SER A 185 -3.62 -8.47 -12.20
CA SER A 185 -4.73 -8.67 -11.27
C SER A 185 -4.43 -8.06 -9.89
N LEU A 186 -3.23 -8.25 -9.36
CA LEU A 186 -2.76 -7.60 -8.12
C LEU A 186 -2.77 -6.06 -8.22
N PHE A 187 -2.34 -5.51 -9.36
CA PHE A 187 -2.32 -4.07 -9.60
C PHE A 187 -3.75 -3.49 -9.73
N LEU A 188 -4.68 -4.23 -10.33
CA LEU A 188 -6.10 -3.89 -10.36
C LEU A 188 -6.69 -3.90 -8.95
N PHE A 189 -6.41 -4.93 -8.14
CA PHE A 189 -6.79 -4.96 -6.73
C PHE A 189 -6.32 -3.67 -6.02
N THR A 190 -5.03 -3.34 -6.14
CA THR A 190 -4.43 -2.18 -5.48
C THR A 190 -5.11 -0.89 -5.91
N SER A 191 -5.37 -0.73 -7.21
CA SER A 191 -5.96 0.47 -7.81
C SER A 191 -7.43 0.66 -7.39
N TYR A 192 -8.22 -0.40 -7.33
CA TYR A 192 -9.58 -0.33 -6.78
C TYR A 192 -9.60 -0.15 -5.26
N ASN A 193 -8.60 -0.68 -4.54
CA ASN A 193 -8.51 -0.54 -3.09
C ASN A 193 -8.29 0.92 -2.68
N VAL A 194 -7.39 1.65 -3.37
CA VAL A 194 -7.15 3.08 -3.09
C VAL A 194 -8.31 3.97 -3.52
N LEU A 195 -9.18 3.51 -4.42
CA LEU A 195 -10.45 4.18 -4.78
C LEU A 195 -11.61 3.78 -3.84
N GLU A 196 -11.33 3.07 -2.75
CA GLU A 196 -12.31 2.60 -1.76
C GLU A 196 -13.42 1.70 -2.36
N LYS A 197 -13.15 1.08 -3.53
CA LYS A 197 -14.07 0.15 -4.20
C LYS A 197 -13.76 -1.29 -3.76
N HIS A 198 -13.86 -1.57 -2.47
CA HIS A 198 -13.36 -2.81 -1.85
C HIS A 198 -13.97 -4.09 -2.44
N ASN A 199 -15.27 -4.12 -2.75
CA ASN A 199 -15.90 -5.30 -3.37
C ASN A 199 -15.23 -5.68 -4.69
N ARG A 200 -15.00 -4.69 -5.57
CA ARG A 200 -14.33 -4.91 -6.85
C ARG A 200 -12.85 -5.23 -6.67
N ALA A 201 -12.18 -4.56 -5.73
CA ALA A 201 -10.80 -4.87 -5.39
C ALA A 201 -10.67 -6.36 -5.00
N PHE A 202 -11.49 -6.85 -4.07
CA PHE A 202 -11.40 -8.23 -3.60
C PHE A 202 -11.64 -9.28 -4.70
N LEU A 203 -12.48 -9.00 -5.70
CA LEU A 203 -12.61 -9.87 -6.87
C LEU A 203 -11.27 -10.02 -7.61
N TYR A 204 -10.50 -8.94 -7.75
CA TYR A 204 -9.17 -8.99 -8.38
C TYR A 204 -8.11 -9.65 -7.52
N LEU A 205 -8.21 -9.54 -6.19
CA LEU A 205 -7.32 -10.30 -5.31
C LEU A 205 -7.62 -11.79 -5.41
N ASP A 206 -8.91 -12.16 -5.41
CA ASP A 206 -9.33 -13.55 -5.59
C ASP A 206 -8.94 -14.10 -6.96
N GLU A 207 -8.99 -13.27 -8.01
CA GLU A 207 -8.49 -13.59 -9.34
C GLU A 207 -6.98 -13.82 -9.32
N ALA A 208 -6.19 -12.87 -8.79
CA ALA A 208 -4.73 -12.98 -8.71
C ALA A 208 -4.30 -14.26 -8.00
N LEU A 209 -4.95 -14.61 -6.89
CA LEU A 209 -4.69 -15.85 -6.15
C LEU A 209 -5.06 -17.09 -6.96
N SER A 210 -6.16 -17.08 -7.71
CA SER A 210 -6.59 -18.22 -8.52
C SER A 210 -5.66 -18.42 -9.73
N LEU A 211 -5.24 -17.34 -10.38
CA LEU A 211 -4.23 -17.40 -11.46
C LEU A 211 -2.92 -17.95 -10.91
N MET A 212 -2.46 -17.47 -9.76
CA MET A 212 -1.22 -17.91 -9.10
C MET A 212 -1.15 -19.43 -8.86
N GLU A 213 -2.28 -20.08 -8.57
CA GLU A 213 -2.37 -21.53 -8.40
C GLU A 213 -2.15 -22.30 -9.71
N THR A 214 -2.48 -21.68 -10.85
CA THR A 214 -2.42 -22.30 -12.18
C THR A 214 -1.14 -22.01 -12.95
N VAL A 215 -0.44 -20.90 -12.67
CA VAL A 215 0.80 -20.54 -13.38
C VAL A 215 1.89 -21.62 -13.17
N GLN A 216 2.52 -22.02 -14.27
CA GLN A 216 3.70 -22.89 -14.29
C GLN A 216 4.91 -22.07 -14.76
N PRO A 217 5.84 -21.70 -13.86
CA PRO A 217 7.02 -20.93 -14.21
C PRO A 217 7.97 -21.74 -15.10
N ASP A 218 8.54 -21.08 -16.11
CA ASP A 218 9.52 -21.67 -17.03
C ASP A 218 10.95 -21.29 -16.61
N GLY A 219 11.48 -22.06 -15.65
CA GLY A 219 12.88 -21.96 -15.22
C GLY A 219 13.12 -21.15 -13.95
N ALA A 220 14.39 -21.12 -13.54
CA ALA A 220 14.80 -20.66 -12.21
C ALA A 220 14.52 -19.16 -11.94
N GLU A 221 14.56 -18.32 -12.97
CA GLU A 221 14.27 -16.89 -12.85
C GLU A 221 12.78 -16.63 -12.61
N GLU A 222 11.91 -17.31 -13.37
CA GLU A 222 10.47 -17.26 -13.15
C GLU A 222 10.07 -17.90 -11.82
N ASP A 223 10.74 -18.98 -11.38
CA ASP A 223 10.56 -19.56 -10.05
C ASP A 223 10.90 -18.54 -8.94
N ALA A 224 12.00 -17.80 -9.09
CA ALA A 224 12.36 -16.74 -8.15
C ALA A 224 11.31 -15.62 -8.12
N ARG A 225 10.87 -15.17 -9.30
CA ARG A 225 9.81 -14.17 -9.45
C ARG A 225 8.49 -14.65 -8.85
N ARG A 226 8.15 -15.93 -9.05
CA ARG A 226 6.97 -16.59 -8.47
C ARG A 226 6.99 -16.46 -6.95
N MET A 227 8.12 -16.77 -6.31
CA MET A 227 8.26 -16.66 -4.85
C MET A 227 8.00 -15.23 -4.36
N HIS A 228 8.54 -14.21 -5.03
CA HIS A 228 8.29 -12.81 -4.66
C HIS A 228 6.81 -12.42 -4.81
N ILE A 229 6.14 -12.87 -5.88
CA ILE A 229 4.71 -12.61 -6.09
C ILE A 229 3.88 -13.31 -5.00
N GLU A 230 4.20 -14.54 -4.60
CA GLU A 230 3.53 -15.24 -3.50
C GLU A 230 3.64 -14.47 -2.18
N GLN A 231 4.83 -13.94 -1.87
CA GLN A 231 5.05 -13.10 -0.69
C GLN A 231 4.21 -11.82 -0.74
N VAL A 232 4.19 -11.12 -1.88
CA VAL A 232 3.41 -9.90 -2.06
C VAL A 232 1.90 -10.19 -1.91
N LEU A 233 1.39 -11.25 -2.53
CA LEU A 233 -0.01 -11.67 -2.40
C LEU A 233 -0.36 -12.02 -0.96
N TYR A 234 0.50 -12.77 -0.26
CA TYR A 234 0.30 -13.13 1.13
C TYR A 234 0.23 -11.90 2.05
N ASN A 235 1.18 -10.97 1.91
CA ASN A 235 1.20 -9.73 2.70
C ASN A 235 -0.01 -8.84 2.38
N THR A 236 -0.36 -8.74 1.10
CA THR A 236 -1.50 -7.96 0.62
C THR A 236 -2.81 -8.50 1.20
N GLU A 237 -3.03 -9.81 1.15
CA GLU A 237 -4.20 -10.44 1.75
C GLU A 237 -4.21 -10.25 3.27
N ALA A 238 -3.09 -10.48 3.94
CA ALA A 238 -2.97 -10.33 5.39
C ALA A 238 -3.30 -8.91 5.87
N ALA A 239 -2.80 -7.89 5.17
CA ALA A 239 -3.08 -6.49 5.47
C ALA A 239 -4.53 -6.11 5.15
N SER A 240 -5.05 -6.53 4.00
CA SER A 240 -6.42 -6.21 3.57
C SER A 240 -7.47 -6.83 4.49
N PHE A 241 -7.23 -8.05 4.97
CA PHE A 241 -8.15 -8.73 5.87
C PHE A 241 -8.18 -8.09 7.25
N ALA A 242 -7.04 -7.57 7.73
CA ALA A 242 -6.99 -6.86 9.01
C ALA A 242 -7.85 -5.59 9.02
N ILE A 243 -8.10 -4.99 7.85
CA ILE A 243 -8.85 -3.73 7.71
C ILE A 243 -10.30 -3.99 7.31
N TYR A 244 -10.53 -4.84 6.30
CA TYR A 244 -11.83 -4.94 5.61
C TYR A 244 -12.52 -6.29 5.78
N ALA A 245 -11.80 -7.37 6.10
CA ALA A 245 -12.46 -8.67 6.19
C ALA A 245 -13.28 -8.76 7.47
N GLY A 246 -14.59 -8.93 7.31
CA GLY A 246 -15.43 -9.42 8.40
C GLY A 246 -14.92 -10.77 8.90
N LYS A 247 -15.28 -11.12 10.15
CA LYS A 247 -14.82 -12.34 10.87
C LYS A 247 -15.04 -13.67 10.13
N GLY A 248 -15.77 -13.69 9.01
CA GLY A 248 -16.09 -14.88 8.23
C GLY A 248 -15.13 -15.21 7.07
N ARG A 249 -14.29 -14.27 6.61
CA ARG A 249 -13.43 -14.52 5.44
C ARG A 249 -12.16 -15.28 5.84
N ARG A 250 -11.89 -16.41 5.19
CA ARG A 250 -10.65 -17.19 5.37
C ARG A 250 -9.59 -16.72 4.39
N ARG A 251 -8.32 -16.73 4.83
CA ARG A 251 -7.17 -16.48 3.95
C ARG A 251 -7.07 -17.59 2.91
N ARG A 252 -6.89 -17.20 1.65
CA ARG A 252 -6.65 -18.09 0.51
C ARG A 252 -5.19 -18.11 0.09
N ALA A 253 -4.43 -17.04 0.35
CA ALA A 253 -3.03 -16.99 -0.02
C ALA A 253 -2.24 -18.09 0.69
N LYS A 254 -1.48 -18.85 -0.11
CA LYS A 254 -0.56 -19.86 0.40
C LYS A 254 0.47 -19.20 1.30
N LYS A 255 0.76 -19.82 2.45
CA LYS A 255 1.84 -19.39 3.33
C LYS A 255 3.17 -19.50 2.57
N PRO A 256 3.90 -18.40 2.31
CA PRO A 256 5.15 -18.45 1.57
C PRO A 256 6.19 -19.29 2.33
N MET A 257 7.06 -19.97 1.59
CA MET A 257 8.25 -20.59 2.17
C MET A 257 9.25 -19.48 2.47
N VAL A 258 9.32 -19.06 3.74
CA VAL A 258 10.31 -18.07 4.17
C VAL A 258 11.63 -18.81 4.45
N ASN A 259 12.60 -18.64 3.55
CA ASN A 259 13.96 -19.14 3.76
C ASN A 259 14.67 -18.28 4.83
N LEU A 260 14.47 -18.64 6.10
CA LEU A 260 15.09 -17.98 7.26
C LEU A 260 16.62 -17.88 7.18
N GLU A 261 17.28 -18.73 6.39
CA GLU A 261 18.74 -18.74 6.29
C GLU A 261 19.32 -17.65 5.37
N HIS A 262 18.52 -17.02 4.50
CA HIS A 262 19.05 -16.13 3.45
C HIS A 262 18.96 -14.64 3.78
N SER A 263 18.31 -14.26 4.89
CA SER A 263 18.14 -12.84 5.27
C SER A 263 19.43 -12.13 5.74
N SER A 264 20.60 -12.79 5.72
CA SER A 264 21.88 -12.18 6.08
C SER A 264 22.42 -11.30 4.94
N ILE A 265 21.86 -10.12 4.78
CA ILE A 265 22.38 -9.08 3.88
C ILE A 265 23.80 -8.71 4.30
N LYS A 266 24.76 -8.95 3.39
CA LYS A 266 26.12 -8.42 3.56
C LYS A 266 26.03 -6.88 3.63
N PRO A 267 26.74 -6.22 4.55
CA PRO A 267 26.68 -4.76 4.70
C PRO A 267 27.03 -4.07 3.38
N LEU A 268 26.03 -3.42 2.79
CA LEU A 268 26.05 -2.88 1.43
C LEU A 268 26.69 -1.48 1.38
N ARG A 269 27.42 -1.17 0.30
CA ARG A 269 27.94 0.17 -0.04
C ARG A 269 27.17 0.71 -1.23
N ILE A 270 26.70 1.95 -1.16
CA ILE A 270 25.58 2.45 -1.97
C ILE A 270 25.92 2.75 -3.45
N GLU A 271 25.36 2.01 -4.42
CA GLU A 271 25.43 2.20 -5.89
C GLU A 271 24.07 1.83 -6.53
N THR A 272 23.63 2.58 -7.54
CA THR A 272 22.26 3.15 -7.61
C THR A 272 21.10 2.28 -8.13
N GLY A 273 21.35 1.11 -8.74
CA GLY A 273 20.30 0.27 -9.37
C GLY A 273 19.99 -1.01 -8.60
N GLU A 274 20.95 -1.94 -8.56
CA GLU A 274 20.84 -3.27 -7.92
C GLU A 274 20.44 -3.19 -6.44
N GLN A 275 20.67 -2.05 -5.81
CA GLN A 275 20.39 -1.88 -4.38
C GLN A 275 18.97 -1.46 -4.09
N SER A 276 18.31 -0.76 -5.01
CA SER A 276 16.90 -0.47 -4.86
C SER A 276 16.11 -1.77 -4.83
N GLU A 277 16.46 -2.71 -5.70
CA GLU A 277 15.91 -4.05 -5.73
C GLU A 277 16.24 -4.84 -4.46
N GLN A 278 17.50 -4.87 -4.02
CA GLN A 278 17.87 -5.56 -2.77
C GLN A 278 17.15 -5.00 -1.55
N VAL A 279 16.98 -3.68 -1.45
CA VAL A 279 16.21 -3.03 -0.38
C VAL A 279 14.74 -3.40 -0.48
N ALA A 280 14.16 -3.38 -1.69
CA ALA A 280 12.77 -3.75 -1.91
C ALA A 280 12.48 -5.20 -1.50
N LEU A 281 13.34 -6.13 -1.94
CA LEU A 281 13.25 -7.55 -1.59
C LEU A 281 13.47 -7.77 -0.10
N HIS A 282 14.42 -7.08 0.52
CA HIS A 282 14.61 -7.15 1.97
C HIS A 282 13.38 -6.69 2.75
N LEU A 283 12.77 -5.57 2.35
CA LEU A 283 11.56 -5.05 2.96
C LEU A 283 10.39 -6.03 2.79
N LEU A 284 10.26 -6.64 1.61
CA LEU A 284 9.27 -7.68 1.33
C LEU A 284 9.48 -8.92 2.22
N ASP A 285 10.71 -9.41 2.33
CA ASP A 285 11.05 -10.57 3.16
C ASP A 285 10.72 -10.30 4.63
N ARG A 286 11.12 -9.13 5.16
CA ARG A 286 10.82 -8.76 6.54
C ARG A 286 9.33 -8.61 6.80
N LEU A 287 8.59 -8.00 5.88
CA LEU A 287 7.13 -7.91 6.00
C LEU A 287 6.48 -9.29 6.02
N THR A 288 6.97 -10.19 5.16
CA THR A 288 6.50 -11.58 5.08
C THR A 288 6.79 -12.34 6.36
N GLU A 289 8.02 -12.27 6.88
CA GLU A 289 8.42 -12.86 8.16
C GLU A 289 7.51 -12.40 9.30
N ILE A 290 7.21 -11.10 9.37
CA ILE A 290 6.31 -10.53 10.37
C ILE A 290 4.92 -11.17 10.26
N HIS A 291 4.33 -11.20 9.06
CA HIS A 291 3.00 -11.77 8.86
C HIS A 291 2.93 -13.29 9.03
N VAL A 292 4.04 -14.00 8.77
CA VAL A 292 4.18 -15.46 8.93
C VAL A 292 4.39 -15.87 10.38
N ALA A 293 5.01 -15.02 11.21
CA ALA A 293 5.29 -15.34 12.60
C ALA A 293 4.00 -15.76 13.33
N GLU A 294 4.03 -16.87 14.05
CA GLU A 294 2.84 -17.44 14.72
C GLU A 294 2.77 -17.00 16.18
N ASP A 295 3.90 -16.91 16.87
CA ASP A 295 3.98 -16.52 18.28
C ASP A 295 4.80 -15.23 18.52
N THR A 296 4.99 -14.90 19.79
CA THR A 296 5.79 -13.75 20.23
C THR A 296 7.29 -13.97 20.07
N GLU A 297 7.75 -15.22 20.15
CA GLU A 297 9.18 -15.53 20.12
C GLU A 297 9.71 -15.41 18.68
N ALA A 298 8.97 -15.92 17.70
CA ALA A 298 9.22 -15.69 16.29
C ALA A 298 9.32 -14.19 15.96
N LEU A 299 8.41 -13.35 16.48
CA LEU A 299 8.46 -11.90 16.28
C LEU A 299 9.65 -11.22 16.99
N ARG A 300 10.13 -11.77 18.10
CA ARG A 300 11.33 -11.26 18.79
C ARG A 300 12.59 -11.59 18.00
N ILE A 301 12.69 -12.81 17.45
CA ILE A 301 13.80 -13.27 16.62
C ILE A 301 13.92 -12.44 15.35
N ILE A 302 12.79 -12.01 14.77
CA ILE A 302 12.75 -11.02 13.69
C ILE A 302 13.17 -9.67 14.30
N SER A 303 14.47 -9.51 14.58
CA SER A 303 15.01 -8.28 15.12
C SER A 303 15.20 -7.29 13.98
N THR A 304 14.19 -6.46 13.72
CA THR A 304 14.38 -5.24 12.92
C THR A 304 15.40 -4.29 13.55
N ALA A 305 15.90 -4.61 14.75
CA ALA A 305 16.96 -3.90 15.47
C ALA A 305 18.34 -4.54 15.28
N SER A 306 18.51 -5.58 14.45
CA SER A 306 19.85 -5.97 14.01
C SER A 306 20.51 -4.73 13.41
N GLU A 307 21.74 -4.44 13.81
CA GLU A 307 22.47 -3.26 13.33
C GLU A 307 22.53 -3.22 11.79
N THR A 308 22.62 -4.40 11.15
CA THR A 308 22.57 -4.57 9.70
C THR A 308 21.23 -4.13 9.12
N ASP A 309 20.12 -4.61 9.69
CA ASP A 309 18.78 -4.29 9.23
C ASP A 309 18.49 -2.81 9.44
N MET A 310 18.84 -2.27 10.61
CA MET A 310 18.71 -0.83 10.88
C MET A 310 19.53 -0.01 9.90
N LYS A 311 20.77 -0.42 9.57
CA LYS A 311 21.59 0.27 8.59
C LYS A 311 20.98 0.22 7.19
N THR A 312 20.44 -0.92 6.78
CA THR A 312 19.72 -1.05 5.49
C THR A 312 18.47 -0.18 5.49
N LEU A 313 17.63 -0.27 6.51
CA LEU A 313 16.37 0.46 6.62
C LEU A 313 16.58 1.97 6.75
N PHE A 314 17.55 2.42 7.54
CA PHE A 314 17.89 3.85 7.65
C PHE A 314 18.63 4.35 6.40
N GLY A 315 19.56 3.58 5.85
CA GLY A 315 20.23 3.91 4.59
C GLY A 315 19.21 4.12 3.47
N ALA A 316 18.22 3.23 3.41
CA ALA A 316 17.07 3.34 2.53
C ALA A 316 16.19 4.57 2.85
N ALA A 317 15.82 4.78 4.12
CA ALA A 317 14.94 5.87 4.53
C ALA A 317 15.53 7.28 4.31
N PHE A 318 16.84 7.45 4.50
CA PHE A 318 17.53 8.74 4.35
C PHE A 318 18.10 8.96 2.95
N GLY A 319 18.48 7.90 2.23
CA GLY A 319 19.10 7.99 0.93
C GLY A 319 18.13 7.89 -0.25
N MET A 320 16.90 7.42 -0.04
CA MET A 320 15.99 7.06 -1.15
C MET A 320 14.71 7.90 -1.20
N HIS A 321 13.95 7.64 -2.25
CA HIS A 321 12.65 8.24 -2.53
C HIS A 321 11.64 8.01 -1.39
N ARG A 322 10.65 8.92 -1.24
CA ARG A 322 9.66 8.90 -0.14
C ARG A 322 8.95 7.56 0.07
N TYR A 323 8.66 6.81 -1.00
CA TYR A 323 7.98 5.51 -0.92
C TYR A 323 8.82 4.49 -0.14
N CYS A 324 10.14 4.53 -0.28
CA CYS A 324 11.04 3.63 0.42
C CYS A 324 11.03 3.89 1.93
N ARG A 325 11.07 5.18 2.34
CA ARG A 325 10.94 5.56 3.76
C ARG A 325 9.61 5.13 4.37
N ILE A 326 8.51 5.30 3.63
CA ILE A 326 7.17 4.90 4.07
C ILE A 326 7.08 3.38 4.21
N GLN A 327 7.62 2.63 3.24
CA GLN A 327 7.63 1.17 3.29
C GLN A 327 8.49 0.65 4.45
N ALA A 328 9.67 1.22 4.69
CA ALA A 328 10.52 0.88 5.83
C ALA A 328 9.82 1.15 7.17
N ALA A 329 9.14 2.30 7.28
CA ALA A 329 8.33 2.62 8.45
C ALA A 329 7.15 1.64 8.61
N ASP A 330 6.49 1.24 7.51
CA ASP A 330 5.40 0.28 7.56
C ASP A 330 5.84 -1.10 8.07
N VAL A 331 6.98 -1.62 7.58
CA VAL A 331 7.58 -2.87 8.08
C VAL A 331 7.85 -2.78 9.58
N ALA A 332 8.54 -1.72 10.02
CA ALA A 332 8.93 -1.56 11.41
C ALA A 332 7.71 -1.39 12.33
N VAL A 333 6.74 -0.55 11.95
CA VAL A 333 5.51 -0.32 12.73
C VAL A 333 4.65 -1.57 12.77
N SER A 334 4.50 -2.28 11.64
CA SER A 334 3.73 -3.52 11.57
C SER A 334 4.29 -4.58 12.52
N ARG A 335 5.61 -4.69 12.62
CA ARG A 335 6.25 -5.57 13.62
C ARG A 335 5.85 -5.20 15.04
N GLN A 336 6.03 -3.93 15.45
CA GLN A 336 5.75 -3.52 16.83
C GLN A 336 4.26 -3.73 17.18
N TRP A 337 3.38 -3.40 16.24
CA TRP A 337 1.94 -3.62 16.38
C TRP A 337 1.59 -5.10 16.55
N GLN A 338 2.13 -5.99 15.72
CA GLN A 338 1.86 -7.43 15.86
C GLN A 338 2.50 -8.02 17.13
N LEU A 339 3.73 -7.64 17.46
CA LEU A 339 4.41 -8.09 18.66
C LEU A 339 3.63 -7.69 19.91
N SER A 340 3.22 -6.43 20.01
CA SER A 340 2.39 -5.95 21.11
C SER A 340 1.04 -6.69 21.19
N SER A 341 0.38 -6.92 20.05
CA SER A 341 -0.91 -7.62 19.99
C SER A 341 -0.81 -9.07 20.49
N LYS A 342 0.27 -9.78 20.13
CA LYS A 342 0.51 -11.14 20.60
C LYS A 342 0.92 -11.20 22.06
N LEU A 343 1.72 -10.24 22.53
CA LEU A 343 2.05 -10.13 23.96
C LEU A 343 0.80 -9.93 24.80
N VAL A 344 -0.12 -9.05 24.39
CA VAL A 344 -1.41 -8.85 25.07
C VAL A 344 -2.24 -10.13 25.07
N SER A 345 -2.29 -10.84 23.94
CA SER A 345 -3.04 -12.09 23.82
C SER A 345 -2.46 -13.19 24.72
N GLY A 346 -1.13 -13.34 24.76
CA GLY A 346 -0.44 -14.29 25.63
C GLY A 346 -0.62 -13.96 27.12
N PHE A 347 -0.55 -12.67 27.48
CA PHE A 347 -0.76 -12.19 28.84
C PHE A 347 -2.18 -12.51 29.35
N ARG A 348 -3.20 -12.37 28.49
CA ARG A 348 -4.60 -12.71 28.83
C ARG A 348 -4.82 -14.21 29.03
N GLN A 349 -4.09 -15.07 28.31
CA GLN A 349 -4.26 -16.53 28.39
C GLN A 349 -3.51 -17.17 29.57
N ARG A 350 -2.41 -16.56 30.02
CA ARG A 350 -1.59 -17.10 31.12
C ARG A 350 -1.31 -16.02 32.19
N PRO A 351 -2.33 -15.65 32.98
CA PRO A 351 -2.14 -14.75 34.13
C PRO A 351 -1.18 -15.42 35.13
N GLY A 352 0.05 -14.92 35.23
CA GLY A 352 1.13 -15.48 36.05
C GLY A 352 2.49 -15.57 35.37
N VAL A 353 2.56 -15.33 34.05
CA VAL A 353 3.83 -15.19 33.34
C VAL A 353 4.55 -13.91 33.79
N GLU A 354 5.88 -14.01 33.88
CA GLU A 354 6.85 -12.94 34.18
C GLU A 354 6.33 -11.55 33.78
N GLU A 355 6.23 -10.64 34.75
CA GLU A 355 5.93 -9.23 34.46
C GLU A 355 6.91 -8.75 33.38
N LEU A 356 6.39 -8.42 32.21
CA LEU A 356 7.18 -7.84 31.15
C LEU A 356 7.86 -6.60 31.71
N ARG A 357 9.20 -6.60 31.64
CA ARG A 357 9.98 -5.45 32.10
C ARG A 357 9.45 -4.20 31.40
N GLN A 358 9.20 -3.16 32.19
CA GLN A 358 8.68 -1.89 31.71
C GLN A 358 9.51 -1.32 30.54
N SER A 359 10.83 -1.51 30.56
CA SER A 359 11.72 -1.13 29.46
C SER A 359 11.46 -1.85 28.15
N THR A 360 11.02 -3.12 28.18
CA THR A 360 10.62 -3.88 26.99
C THR A 360 9.29 -3.38 26.43
N ILE A 361 8.37 -2.95 27.29
CA ILE A 361 7.09 -2.36 26.86
C ILE A 361 7.35 -0.99 26.20
N GLU A 362 8.20 -0.17 26.82
CA GLU A 362 8.59 1.14 26.28
C GLU A 362 9.36 1.04 24.97
N SER A 363 10.19 0.01 24.78
CA SER A 363 10.94 -0.17 23.54
C SER A 363 10.04 -0.44 22.32
N LEU A 364 8.86 -1.04 22.51
CA LEU A 364 7.85 -1.20 21.44
C LEU A 364 7.42 0.17 20.91
N GLY A 365 7.06 1.09 21.82
CA GLY A 365 6.62 2.43 21.47
C GLY A 365 7.76 3.30 20.93
N ASN A 366 8.94 3.24 21.54
CA ASN A 366 10.11 4.01 21.10
C ASN A 366 10.56 3.61 19.69
N ALA A 367 10.56 2.31 19.38
CA ALA A 367 10.90 1.84 18.04
C ALA A 367 9.91 2.36 17.00
N ALA A 368 8.60 2.25 17.25
CA ALA A 368 7.59 2.80 16.33
C ALA A 368 7.69 4.32 16.19
N LEU A 369 7.88 5.04 17.30
CA LEU A 369 8.01 6.50 17.31
C LEU A 369 9.22 6.98 16.52
N ALA A 370 10.36 6.29 16.61
CA ALA A 370 11.55 6.60 15.83
C ALA A 370 11.27 6.58 14.32
N TRP A 371 10.47 5.62 13.84
CA TRP A 371 10.06 5.53 12.43
C TRP A 371 9.03 6.58 12.06
N ILE A 372 8.05 6.85 12.92
CA ILE A 372 7.03 7.89 12.70
C ILE A 372 7.66 9.28 12.60
N CYS A 373 8.69 9.57 13.38
CA CYS A 373 9.40 10.84 13.32
C CYS A 373 10.13 11.08 11.98
N LEU A 374 10.36 10.04 11.18
CA LEU A 374 10.92 10.17 9.83
C LEU A 374 9.84 10.47 8.78
N LEU A 375 8.57 10.29 9.11
CA LEU A 375 7.46 10.49 8.19
C LEU A 375 7.07 11.97 8.12
N LYS A 376 6.75 12.43 6.91
CA LYS A 376 6.15 13.74 6.68
C LYS A 376 4.66 13.72 7.03
N GLU A 377 4.06 14.91 7.09
CA GLU A 377 2.61 15.04 7.30
C GLU A 377 1.83 14.21 6.26
N GLY A 378 0.81 13.48 6.72
CA GLY A 378 0.00 12.57 5.91
C GLY A 378 0.62 11.19 5.65
N GLU A 379 1.94 11.02 5.74
CA GLU A 379 2.60 9.73 5.46
C GLU A 379 2.30 8.66 6.53
N SER A 380 2.04 9.07 7.78
CA SER A 380 1.63 8.16 8.86
C SER A 380 0.27 7.50 8.60
N ARG A 381 -0.63 8.17 7.85
CA ARG A 381 -1.91 7.61 7.43
C ARG A 381 -1.71 6.44 6.46
N ILE A 382 -0.67 6.52 5.64
CA ILE A 382 -0.32 5.49 4.66
C ILE A 382 0.23 4.24 5.37
N VAL A 383 1.09 4.42 6.38
CA VAL A 383 1.57 3.34 7.25
C VAL A 383 0.42 2.70 8.05
N GLY A 384 -0.54 3.52 8.49
CA GLY A 384 -1.82 3.09 9.05
C GLY A 384 -2.01 3.50 10.50
N LEU A 385 -2.85 4.53 10.71
CA LEU A 385 -3.20 5.00 12.06
C LEU A 385 -3.86 3.93 12.92
N GLY A 386 -4.58 2.98 12.32
CA GLY A 386 -5.14 1.83 13.04
C GLY A 386 -4.08 0.94 13.70
N LYS A 387 -2.94 0.72 13.03
CA LYS A 387 -1.80 -0.03 13.62
C LYS A 387 -1.22 0.73 14.80
N LEU A 388 -1.05 2.06 14.66
CA LEU A 388 -0.52 2.92 15.72
C LEU A 388 -1.46 3.01 16.93
N SER A 389 -2.76 3.16 16.68
CA SER A 389 -3.78 3.16 17.73
C SER A 389 -3.81 1.83 18.48
N GLY A 390 -3.83 0.71 17.74
CA GLY A 390 -3.73 -0.63 18.32
C GLY A 390 -2.46 -0.82 19.15
N LEU A 391 -1.31 -0.35 18.66
CA LEU A 391 -0.03 -0.40 19.39
C LEU A 391 -0.10 0.41 20.69
N ALA A 392 -0.61 1.64 20.66
CA ALA A 392 -0.75 2.48 21.85
C ALA A 392 -1.63 1.80 22.92
N LYS A 393 -2.79 1.27 22.52
CA LYS A 393 -3.70 0.52 23.41
C LYS A 393 -3.03 -0.73 23.99
N ASN A 394 -2.30 -1.48 23.16
CA ASN A 394 -1.59 -2.68 23.62
C ASN A 394 -0.50 -2.35 24.64
N ILE A 395 0.25 -1.25 24.44
CA ILE A 395 1.28 -0.81 25.38
C ILE A 395 0.65 -0.48 26.75
N VAL A 396 -0.45 0.27 26.78
CA VAL A 396 -1.16 0.60 28.03
C VAL A 396 -1.69 -0.67 28.71
N ALA A 397 -2.24 -1.61 27.94
CA ALA A 397 -2.72 -2.88 28.47
C ALA A 397 -1.58 -3.71 29.10
N LEU A 398 -0.41 -3.76 28.43
CA LEU A 398 0.78 -4.47 28.94
C LEU A 398 1.37 -3.81 30.19
N SER A 399 1.25 -2.48 30.33
CA SER A 399 1.65 -1.74 31.53
C SER A 399 0.63 -1.82 32.67
N GLY A 400 -0.38 -2.71 32.58
CA GLY A 400 -1.40 -2.88 33.62
C GLY A 400 -2.29 -1.65 33.80
N GLY A 401 -2.53 -0.89 32.73
CA GLY A 401 -3.34 0.34 32.75
C GLY A 401 -2.59 1.57 33.27
N ARG A 402 -1.36 1.42 33.76
CA ARG A 402 -0.48 2.58 33.97
C ARG A 402 -0.09 3.11 32.60
N CYS A 403 -0.20 4.41 32.39
CA CYS A 403 0.15 5.00 31.10
C CYS A 403 1.66 5.26 31.04
N PRO A 404 2.48 4.47 30.32
CA PRO A 404 3.89 4.79 30.14
C PRO A 404 4.03 6.11 29.42
N SER A 405 4.71 7.04 30.06
CA SER A 405 4.51 8.48 29.85
C SER A 405 4.91 8.95 28.46
N TYR A 406 6.09 8.57 27.96
CA TYR A 406 6.64 9.20 26.77
C TYR A 406 6.26 8.53 25.44
N PRO A 407 6.48 7.22 25.23
CA PRO A 407 6.28 6.62 23.91
C PRO A 407 4.81 6.62 23.50
N VAL A 408 3.90 6.33 24.44
CA VAL A 408 2.46 6.33 24.17
C VAL A 408 1.97 7.76 23.90
N ALA A 409 2.43 8.76 24.65
CA ALA A 409 2.05 10.15 24.39
C ALA A 409 2.52 10.61 23.02
N GLY A 410 3.73 10.22 22.60
CA GLY A 410 4.26 10.46 21.26
C GLY A 410 3.40 9.82 20.17
N LEU A 411 3.04 8.54 20.32
CA LEU A 411 2.16 7.83 19.39
C LEU A 411 0.77 8.48 19.30
N VAL A 412 0.14 8.74 20.44
CA VAL A 412 -1.19 9.35 20.53
C VAL A 412 -1.19 10.74 19.90
N SER A 413 -0.17 11.56 20.18
CA SER A 413 -0.01 12.88 19.56
C SER A 413 0.11 12.79 18.04
N ALA A 414 0.93 11.85 17.54
CA ALA A 414 1.07 11.62 16.10
C ALA A 414 -0.25 11.16 15.45
N ILE A 415 -1.04 10.31 16.14
CA ILE A 415 -2.33 9.84 15.64
C ILE A 415 -3.34 10.99 15.61
N ILE A 416 -3.52 11.73 16.70
CA ILE A 416 -4.50 12.82 16.80
C ILE A 416 -4.23 13.91 15.76
N ARG A 417 -2.95 14.22 15.49
CA ARG A 417 -2.56 15.20 14.47
C ARG A 417 -3.00 14.79 13.06
N GLU A 418 -3.04 13.49 12.78
CA GLU A 418 -3.22 12.93 11.44
C GLU A 418 -4.63 12.34 11.23
N ASP A 419 -5.41 12.18 12.30
CA ASP A 419 -6.77 11.67 12.33
C ASP A 419 -7.80 12.71 11.87
N ARG A 420 -7.74 13.09 10.60
CA ARG A 420 -8.62 14.10 10.00
C ARG A 420 -10.08 13.67 10.02
N GLU A 421 -10.35 12.37 9.89
CA GLU A 421 -11.69 11.78 9.93
C GLU A 421 -12.24 11.59 11.36
N ARG A 422 -11.43 11.83 12.40
CA ARG A 422 -11.79 11.68 13.82
C ARG A 422 -12.24 10.26 14.18
N GLN A 423 -11.66 9.25 13.53
CA GLN A 423 -11.97 7.84 13.77
C GLN A 423 -11.20 7.30 14.99
N PHE A 424 -9.94 7.71 15.16
CA PHE A 424 -9.03 7.13 16.15
C PHE A 424 -8.94 7.92 17.45
N ALA A 425 -9.15 9.24 17.41
CA ALA A 425 -9.11 10.09 18.59
C ALA A 425 -10.15 9.70 19.65
N PRO A 426 -11.44 9.43 19.32
CA PRO A 426 -12.42 8.95 20.30
C PRO A 426 -12.04 7.58 20.87
N GLU A 427 -11.52 6.72 20.00
CA GLU A 427 -11.06 5.37 20.35
C GLU A 427 -9.89 5.36 21.33
N LEU A 428 -9.10 6.43 21.39
CA LEU A 428 -7.94 6.59 22.28
C LEU A 428 -8.28 7.41 23.53
N ALA A 429 -9.54 7.76 23.77
CA ALA A 429 -9.92 8.57 24.93
C ALA A 429 -9.53 7.90 26.26
N ASP A 430 -9.63 6.57 26.35
CA ASP A 430 -9.23 5.77 27.51
C ASP A 430 -7.70 5.80 27.76
N VAL A 431 -6.91 6.00 26.71
CA VAL A 431 -5.46 6.21 26.78
C VAL A 431 -5.12 7.66 27.12
N VAL A 432 -5.81 8.62 26.51
CA VAL A 432 -5.55 10.06 26.61
C VAL A 432 -5.97 10.64 27.97
N LEU A 433 -7.15 10.30 28.47
CA LEU A 433 -7.72 10.92 29.68
C LEU A 433 -6.82 10.74 30.92
N PRO A 434 -6.25 9.55 31.19
CA PRO A 434 -5.28 9.39 32.27
C PRO A 434 -4.04 10.26 32.07
N MET A 435 -3.58 10.48 30.83
CA MET A 435 -2.41 11.32 30.57
C MET A 435 -2.70 12.81 30.83
N VAL A 436 -3.87 13.31 30.45
CA VAL A 436 -4.24 14.72 30.68
C VAL A 436 -4.22 15.04 32.17
N SER A 437 -4.63 14.09 33.02
CA SER A 437 -4.58 14.27 34.49
C SER A 437 -3.16 14.41 35.06
N THR A 438 -2.13 14.09 34.28
CA THR A 438 -0.72 14.24 34.67
C THR A 438 -0.08 15.55 34.22
N ILE A 439 -0.77 16.33 33.36
CA ILE A 439 -0.26 17.63 32.91
C ILE A 439 -0.33 18.60 34.10
N PRO A 440 0.80 19.22 34.50
CA PRO A 440 0.80 20.17 35.60
C PRO A 440 -0.16 21.33 35.33
N SER A 441 -1.00 21.65 36.31
CA SER A 441 -2.00 22.72 36.21
C SER A 441 -1.40 24.09 35.87
N THR A 442 -0.09 24.25 36.10
CA THR A 442 0.69 25.46 35.79
C THR A 442 0.84 25.75 34.30
N LEU A 443 0.54 24.78 33.41
CA LEU A 443 0.54 24.99 31.96
C LEU A 443 -0.78 25.53 31.43
N TYR A 444 -1.84 25.57 32.25
CA TYR A 444 -3.04 26.33 31.87
C TYR A 444 -2.74 27.81 32.07
N PRO A 445 -2.85 28.65 31.02
CA PRO A 445 -2.83 30.09 31.24
C PRO A 445 -3.96 30.40 32.21
N VAL A 446 -3.59 30.94 33.37
CA VAL A 446 -4.55 31.52 34.30
C VAL A 446 -5.24 32.63 33.51
N ILE A 447 -6.48 32.39 33.09
CA ILE A 447 -7.33 33.44 32.55
C ILE A 447 -7.72 34.29 33.78
N ASP A 448 -6.81 35.15 34.21
CA ASP A 448 -7.11 36.26 35.12
C ASP A 448 -7.90 37.30 34.32
N GLY A 449 -9.12 36.92 33.95
CA GLY A 449 -10.15 37.83 33.49
C GLY A 449 -10.79 38.46 34.71
N SER A 450 -10.13 39.49 35.26
CA SER A 450 -10.85 40.50 36.04
C SER A 450 -11.85 41.16 35.09
N MET A 451 -13.09 40.63 35.07
CA MET A 451 -14.24 41.37 34.57
C MET A 451 -14.51 42.53 35.54
N GLU A 452 -13.70 43.58 35.45
CA GLU A 452 -14.05 44.88 36.01
C GLU A 452 -14.66 45.75 34.90
N GLY A 453 -15.98 45.93 34.98
CA GLY A 453 -16.65 47.10 34.45
C GLY A 453 -17.13 47.03 33.00
N VAL A 454 -18.22 46.29 32.75
CA VAL A 454 -19.17 46.73 31.71
C VAL A 454 -20.49 47.02 32.42
N PRO A 455 -21.00 48.26 32.30
CA PRO A 455 -22.12 48.73 33.11
C PRO A 455 -23.42 48.04 32.70
N GLU A 456 -24.21 47.75 33.72
CA GLU A 456 -25.59 47.30 33.65
C GLU A 456 -26.39 48.20 32.69
N ASN A 457 -26.68 47.72 31.49
CA ASN A 457 -27.87 48.15 30.76
C ASN A 457 -28.30 47.05 29.76
N GLU A 458 -29.57 46.67 29.94
CA GLU A 458 -30.44 46.01 28.97
C GLU A 458 -30.10 44.58 28.54
N SER A 459 -30.62 43.66 29.35
CA SER A 459 -31.56 42.59 28.94
C SER A 459 -31.41 41.94 27.54
N THR A 460 -31.37 40.62 27.63
CA THR A 460 -31.87 39.57 26.70
C THR A 460 -30.83 38.91 25.78
N LEU A 461 -30.87 37.56 25.81
CA LEU A 461 -30.27 36.58 24.87
C LEU A 461 -28.78 36.27 25.16
N HIS A 462 -28.31 35.04 25.35
CA HIS A 462 -28.84 33.71 25.13
C HIS A 462 -28.02 32.73 25.99
N SER A 463 -28.66 31.98 26.90
CA SER A 463 -28.06 30.77 27.47
C SER A 463 -28.14 29.65 26.43
N TYR A 464 -27.04 29.36 25.74
CA TYR A 464 -26.87 28.12 25.00
C TYR A 464 -25.52 27.52 25.34
N LEU A 465 -25.45 26.81 26.47
CA LEU A 465 -24.44 25.78 26.66
C LEU A 465 -25.16 24.52 27.12
N CYS A 466 -25.14 23.57 26.19
CA CYS A 466 -25.75 22.25 26.22
C CYS A 466 -25.54 21.52 27.55
N THR A 467 -26.64 21.23 28.23
CA THR A 467 -26.74 20.03 29.06
C THR A 467 -26.98 18.81 28.16
N PRO A 468 -26.35 17.67 28.44
CA PRO A 468 -26.55 16.45 27.68
C PRO A 468 -27.90 15.81 28.07
N GLN A 469 -28.82 15.78 27.12
CA GLN A 469 -29.78 14.69 26.91
C GLN A 469 -29.39 14.01 25.59
#